data_AF-A0A6G1EYU0-F1
#
_entry.id   AF-A0A6G1EYU0-F1
#
_cell.length_a   1.000
_cell.length_b   1.000
_cell.length_c   1.000
_cell.angle_alpha   90.00
_cell.angle_beta   90.00
_cell.angle_gamma   90.00
#
_symmetry.space_group_name_H-M   'P 1'
#
loop_
_entity.id
_entity.type
_entity.pdbx_description
1 polymer ?
#
loop_
_entity_poly.entity_id
_entity_poly.type
_entity_poly.pdbx_seq_one_letter_code
_entity_poly.pdbx_strand_id
1 'polypeptide(L)'
;MAGKAHIPRLTLIPTASRLSTYSMVITDGKRTRITKEDLCDHDWEFRFTIAAPEYWRNLDPSWKHTGPPMRRYFHPDGYHSADLHDAVWGGHECTYTIITSFAGNGQIRDHYVRINRWPPMKVSRKEDWSWELSNHLYHYNSIPDTDKKGCTGPLFPVW
;
A
#
# COMPACT_ATOMS: atom_id res chain seq x y z
N MET A 1 -5.41 -8.47 20.69
CA MET A 1 -5.77 -9.02 19.37
C MET A 1 -5.97 -7.84 18.43
N ALA A 2 -5.05 -7.63 17.49
CA ALA A 2 -5.20 -6.57 16.51
C ALA A 2 -6.40 -6.91 15.59
N GLY A 3 -7.31 -5.95 15.40
CA GLY A 3 -8.39 -6.07 14.42
C GLY A 3 -7.82 -6.19 13.00
N LYS A 4 -8.66 -6.62 12.05
CA LYS A 4 -8.29 -6.60 10.63
C LYS A 4 -8.31 -5.16 10.13
N ALA A 5 -7.24 -4.73 9.46
CA ALA A 5 -7.04 -3.36 9.02
C ALA A 5 -7.96 -2.96 7.85
N HIS A 6 -8.23 -3.90 6.94
CA HIS A 6 -9.01 -3.66 5.72
C HIS A 6 -10.08 -4.71 5.50
N ILE A 7 -11.24 -4.27 5.02
CA ILE A 7 -12.34 -5.14 4.60
C ILE A 7 -12.39 -5.15 3.06
N PRO A 8 -12.13 -6.30 2.41
CA PRO A 8 -12.06 -6.36 0.95
C PRO A 8 -13.40 -6.10 0.26
N ARG A 9 -13.40 -5.36 -0.85
CA ARG A 9 -14.60 -5.00 -1.64
C ARG A 9 -15.32 -6.19 -2.27
N LEU A 10 -14.60 -7.29 -2.48
CA LEU A 10 -15.18 -8.57 -2.89
C LEU A 10 -16.28 -9.08 -1.94
N THR A 11 -16.33 -8.62 -0.68
CA THR A 11 -17.37 -8.98 0.28
C THR A 11 -18.75 -8.44 -0.09
N LEU A 12 -18.79 -7.43 -0.96
CA LEU A 12 -20.02 -6.84 -1.49
C LEU A 12 -20.61 -7.67 -2.63
N ILE A 13 -19.87 -8.62 -3.19
CA ILE A 13 -20.37 -9.50 -4.24
C ILE A 13 -21.43 -10.43 -3.62
N PRO A 14 -22.64 -10.52 -4.20
CA PRO A 14 -23.62 -11.53 -3.79
C PRO A 14 -23.03 -12.92 -3.96
N THR A 15 -22.86 -13.64 -2.85
CA THR A 15 -22.38 -15.03 -2.85
C THR A 15 -23.52 -15.98 -2.48
N ALA A 16 -23.37 -17.25 -2.86
CA ALA A 16 -24.34 -18.28 -2.51
C ALA A 16 -24.35 -18.61 -1.00
N SER A 17 -23.29 -18.28 -0.24
CA SER A 17 -23.21 -18.57 1.19
C SER A 17 -22.18 -17.72 1.94
N ARG A 18 -22.39 -17.54 3.25
CA ARG A 18 -21.42 -16.88 4.16
C ARG A 18 -20.04 -17.54 4.16
N LEU A 19 -19.99 -18.87 3.97
CA LEU A 19 -18.74 -19.62 3.91
C LEU A 19 -17.93 -19.24 2.66
N SER A 20 -18.61 -19.02 1.53
CA SER A 20 -17.98 -18.55 0.29
C SER A 20 -17.35 -17.17 0.49
N THR A 21 -18.11 -16.22 1.06
CA THR A 21 -17.57 -14.88 1.38
C THR A 21 -16.37 -14.95 2.31
N TYR A 22 -16.42 -15.77 3.36
CA TYR A 22 -15.30 -15.96 4.28
C TYR A 22 -14.06 -16.51 3.55
N SER A 23 -14.22 -17.55 2.74
CA SER A 23 -13.13 -18.14 1.95
C SER A 23 -12.47 -17.11 1.01
N MET A 24 -13.28 -16.27 0.35
CA MET A 24 -12.76 -15.21 -0.51
C MET A 24 -11.97 -14.15 0.27
N VAL A 25 -12.45 -13.74 1.45
CA VAL A 25 -11.75 -12.79 2.32
C VAL A 25 -10.41 -13.34 2.82
N ILE A 26 -10.37 -14.63 3.21
CA ILE A 26 -9.12 -15.28 3.62
C ILE A 26 -8.13 -15.35 2.46
N THR A 27 -8.62 -15.59 1.24
CA THR A 27 -7.75 -15.63 0.06
C THR A 27 -7.23 -14.25 -0.31
N ASP A 28 -8.07 -13.21 -0.20
CA ASP A 28 -7.66 -11.81 -0.37
C ASP A 28 -6.58 -11.40 0.65
N GLY A 29 -6.76 -11.79 1.92
CA GLY A 29 -5.80 -11.53 2.98
C GLY A 29 -4.43 -12.19 2.77
N LYS A 30 -4.31 -13.10 1.79
CA LYS A 30 -3.06 -13.77 1.41
C LYS A 30 -2.49 -13.27 0.08
N ARG A 31 -3.09 -12.26 -0.56
CA ARG A 31 -2.58 -11.71 -1.82
C ARG A 31 -1.17 -11.18 -1.67
N THR A 32 -0.32 -11.47 -2.64
CA THR A 32 1.01 -10.88 -2.80
C THR A 32 1.04 -9.81 -3.89
N ARG A 33 -0.06 -9.69 -4.64
CA ARG A 33 -0.22 -8.74 -5.74
C ARG A 33 -1.16 -7.61 -5.34
N ILE A 34 -0.64 -6.38 -5.39
CA ILE A 34 -1.41 -5.16 -5.19
C ILE A 34 -1.93 -4.65 -6.53
N THR A 35 -3.15 -4.13 -6.52
CA THR A 35 -3.74 -3.46 -7.68
C THR A 35 -3.69 -1.95 -7.55
N LYS A 36 -4.09 -1.26 -8.62
CA LYS A 36 -4.24 0.20 -8.58
C LYS A 36 -5.36 0.62 -7.64
N GLU A 37 -6.44 -0.14 -7.60
CA GLU A 37 -7.56 0.07 -6.66
C GLU A 37 -7.07 -0.02 -5.23
N ASP A 38 -6.29 -1.05 -4.87
CA ASP A 38 -5.68 -1.13 -3.53
C ASP A 38 -4.84 0.11 -3.21
N LEU A 39 -3.98 0.56 -4.13
CA LEU A 39 -3.15 1.75 -3.89
C LEU A 39 -3.99 3.00 -3.64
N CYS A 40 -5.01 3.24 -4.46
CA CYS A 40 -5.83 4.45 -4.41
C CYS A 40 -6.90 4.41 -3.31
N ASP A 41 -7.31 3.22 -2.87
CA ASP A 41 -8.31 3.04 -1.81
C ASP A 41 -7.73 3.29 -0.42
N HIS A 42 -6.41 3.34 -0.26
CA HIS A 42 -5.78 3.52 1.03
C HIS A 42 -5.03 4.84 1.12
N ASP A 43 -5.09 5.44 2.31
CA ASP A 43 -4.08 6.40 2.74
C ASP A 43 -2.87 5.61 3.26
N TRP A 44 -1.68 6.15 3.09
CA TRP A 44 -0.45 5.44 3.42
C TRP A 44 0.42 6.23 4.38
N GLU A 45 0.92 5.59 5.44
CA GLU A 45 1.99 6.12 6.28
C GLU A 45 3.35 5.83 5.66
N PHE A 46 4.15 6.87 5.46
CA PHE A 46 5.53 6.78 4.99
C PHE A 46 6.52 6.97 6.13
N ARG A 47 7.56 6.12 6.15
CA ARG A 47 8.71 6.29 7.05
C ARG A 47 10.02 5.88 6.39
N PHE A 48 11.09 6.58 6.72
CA PHE A 48 12.44 6.12 6.39
C PHE A 48 12.88 4.98 7.33
N THR A 49 13.75 4.10 6.84
CA THR A 49 14.44 3.09 7.66
C THR A 49 15.71 3.68 8.26
N ILE A 50 16.33 2.97 9.21
CA ILE A 50 17.62 3.37 9.78
C ILE A 50 18.75 3.43 8.75
N ALA A 51 18.63 2.67 7.64
CA ALA A 51 19.60 2.66 6.56
C ALA A 51 19.52 3.89 5.65
N ALA A 52 18.45 4.68 5.75
CA ALA A 52 18.37 5.95 5.04
C ALA A 52 19.42 6.95 5.57
N PRO A 53 20.03 7.76 4.68
CA PRO A 53 20.94 8.83 5.10
C PRO A 53 20.31 9.74 6.16
N GLU A 54 21.14 10.20 7.09
CA GLU A 54 20.68 10.99 8.25
C GLU A 54 19.88 12.23 7.83
N TYR A 55 20.30 12.90 6.75
CA TYR A 55 19.57 14.02 6.17
C TYR A 55 18.09 13.69 5.94
N TRP A 56 17.78 12.56 5.30
CA TRP A 56 16.40 12.16 5.00
C TRP A 56 15.64 11.77 6.26
N ARG A 57 16.28 11.06 7.19
CA ARG A 57 15.67 10.72 8.49
C ARG A 57 15.32 11.98 9.28
N ASN A 58 16.13 13.03 9.19
CA ASN A 58 15.87 14.31 9.84
C ASN A 58 14.72 15.11 9.21
N LEU A 59 14.23 14.73 8.03
CA LEU A 59 13.02 15.31 7.44
C LEU A 59 11.75 14.57 7.87
N ASP A 60 11.87 13.36 8.43
CA ASP A 60 10.75 12.56 8.90
C ASP A 60 10.37 12.94 10.36
N PRO A 61 9.18 13.52 10.59
CA PRO A 61 8.75 13.92 11.93
C PRO A 61 8.66 12.75 12.91
N SER A 62 8.42 11.53 12.42
CA SER A 62 8.33 10.34 13.28
C SER A 62 9.68 9.93 13.86
N TRP A 63 10.76 10.12 13.10
CA TRP A 63 12.14 9.90 13.57
C TRP A 63 12.59 10.95 14.58
N LYS A 64 12.10 12.18 14.41
CA LYS A 64 12.38 13.29 15.33
C LYS A 64 11.47 13.31 16.56
N HIS A 65 10.45 12.46 16.60
CA HIS A 65 9.38 12.50 17.60
C HIS A 65 8.69 13.88 17.69
N THR A 66 8.68 14.63 16.59
CA THR A 66 8.07 15.97 16.51
C THR A 66 6.67 15.94 15.92
N GLY A 67 6.23 14.80 15.37
CA GLY A 67 4.91 14.68 14.76
C GLY A 67 4.57 13.25 14.33
N PRO A 68 3.37 13.04 13.79
CA PRO A 68 2.98 11.75 13.24
C PRO A 68 3.80 11.39 11.98
N PRO A 69 3.78 10.13 11.56
CA PRO A 69 4.32 9.71 10.27
C PRO A 69 3.70 10.49 9.12
N MET A 70 4.47 10.69 8.05
CA MET A 70 4.04 11.44 6.89
C MET A 70 3.02 10.65 6.07
N ARG A 71 2.01 11.32 5.48
CA ARG A 71 0.95 10.66 4.70
C ARG A 71 1.17 10.74 3.19
N ARG A 72 0.75 9.69 2.49
CA ARG A 72 0.92 9.54 1.04
C ARG A 72 -0.37 9.06 0.41
N TYR A 73 -0.60 9.55 -0.80
CA TYR A 73 -1.85 9.32 -1.52
C TYR A 73 -1.54 8.93 -2.95
N PHE A 74 -2.08 7.79 -3.39
CA PHE A 74 -1.99 7.34 -4.77
C PHE A 74 -3.29 7.69 -5.49
N HIS A 75 -3.18 8.21 -6.70
CA HIS A 75 -4.32 8.70 -7.46
C HIS A 75 -4.62 7.85 -8.69
N PRO A 76 -5.88 7.77 -9.15
CA PRO A 76 -6.26 6.99 -10.32
C PRO A 76 -5.65 7.47 -11.65
N ASP A 77 -5.08 8.66 -11.72
CA ASP A 77 -4.37 9.17 -12.90
C ASP A 77 -2.89 8.73 -12.94
N GLY A 78 -2.40 8.04 -11.90
CA GLY A 78 -0.99 7.66 -11.77
C GLY A 78 -0.16 8.68 -10.98
N TYR A 79 -0.78 9.74 -10.46
CA TYR A 79 -0.14 10.72 -9.59
C TYR A 79 0.04 10.17 -8.16
N HIS A 80 1.09 10.63 -7.49
CA HIS A 80 1.37 10.35 -6.09
C HIS A 80 1.57 11.69 -5.37
N SER A 81 0.77 11.96 -4.34
CA SER A 81 0.85 13.21 -3.58
C SER A 81 1.20 12.98 -2.11
N ALA A 82 1.56 14.06 -1.44
CA ALA A 82 1.83 14.13 -0.02
C ALA A 82 1.15 15.37 0.58
N ASP A 83 1.21 15.50 1.91
CA ASP A 83 0.70 16.68 2.61
C ASP A 83 1.44 17.96 2.19
N LEU A 84 0.76 19.11 2.28
CA LEU A 84 1.28 20.41 1.83
C LEU A 84 2.61 20.81 2.48
N HIS A 85 2.85 20.39 3.71
CA HIS A 85 4.06 20.68 4.49
C HIS A 85 5.04 19.51 4.54
N ASP A 86 4.87 18.53 3.66
CA ASP A 86 5.78 17.39 3.58
C ASP A 86 7.15 17.82 3.05
N ALA A 87 8.20 17.65 3.86
CA ALA A 87 9.54 18.09 3.51
C ALA A 87 10.26 17.17 2.50
N VAL A 88 9.69 16.01 2.17
CA VAL A 88 10.30 15.00 1.28
C VAL A 88 9.71 15.08 -0.13
N TRP A 89 8.39 15.24 -0.22
CA TRP A 89 7.62 15.20 -1.48
C TRP A 89 6.75 16.44 -1.71
N GLY A 90 6.57 17.32 -0.72
CA GLY A 90 5.72 18.50 -0.83
C GLY A 90 6.15 19.39 -1.99
N GLY A 91 5.22 19.62 -2.93
CA GLY A 91 5.44 20.49 -4.10
C GLY A 91 6.12 19.84 -5.31
N HIS A 92 6.48 18.55 -5.27
CA HIS A 92 7.05 17.85 -6.42
C HIS A 92 6.02 17.00 -7.16
N GLU A 93 5.97 17.10 -8.49
CA GLU A 93 5.18 16.18 -9.30
C GLU A 93 5.75 14.76 -9.18
N CYS A 94 4.95 13.82 -8.68
CA CYS A 94 5.36 12.44 -8.52
C CYS A 94 4.39 11.50 -9.22
N THR A 95 4.94 10.56 -9.97
CA THR A 95 4.17 9.53 -10.66
C THR A 95 4.55 8.16 -10.10
N TYR A 96 3.58 7.25 -10.05
CA TYR A 96 3.83 5.88 -9.64
C TYR A 96 3.51 4.90 -10.77
N THR A 97 4.18 3.76 -10.72
CA THR A 97 3.95 2.64 -11.65
C THR A 97 3.92 1.33 -10.86
N ILE A 98 3.04 0.42 -11.26
CA ILE A 98 3.00 -0.95 -10.77
C ILE A 98 3.62 -1.83 -11.84
N ILE A 99 4.72 -2.51 -11.50
CA ILE A 99 5.43 -3.39 -12.43
C ILE A 99 5.13 -4.83 -12.03
N THR A 100 4.68 -5.64 -12.99
CA THR A 100 4.55 -7.09 -12.84
C THR A 100 5.26 -7.76 -14.00
N SER A 101 6.30 -8.53 -13.71
CA SER A 101 7.04 -9.33 -14.69
C SER A 101 6.70 -10.82 -14.50
N PHE A 102 6.73 -11.57 -15.60
CA PHE A 102 6.45 -13.01 -15.60
C PHE A 102 7.67 -13.78 -16.09
N ALA A 103 7.93 -14.94 -15.49
CA ALA A 103 8.85 -15.93 -16.00
C ALA A 103 8.25 -16.64 -17.22
N GLY A 104 9.09 -17.32 -18.01
CA GLY A 104 8.64 -18.01 -19.24
C GLY A 104 7.58 -19.10 -19.04
N ASN A 105 7.38 -19.56 -17.79
CA ASN A 105 6.33 -20.49 -17.40
C ASN A 105 5.02 -19.80 -16.93
N GLY A 106 4.92 -18.47 -17.06
CA GLY A 106 3.76 -17.69 -16.64
C GLY A 106 3.69 -17.36 -15.14
N GLN A 107 4.67 -17.78 -14.34
CA GLN A 107 4.74 -17.40 -12.92
C GLN A 107 5.20 -15.95 -12.77
N ILE A 108 4.66 -15.22 -11.79
CA ILE A 108 5.13 -13.87 -11.48
C ILE A 108 6.59 -13.97 -11.00
N ARG A 109 7.48 -13.25 -11.68
CA ARG A 109 8.89 -13.16 -11.32
C ARG A 109 9.13 -11.97 -10.39
N ASP A 110 8.62 -10.80 -10.76
CA ASP A 110 8.72 -9.58 -9.97
C ASP A 110 7.37 -8.89 -9.91
N HIS A 111 7.01 -8.38 -8.73
CA HIS A 111 5.87 -7.49 -8.55
C HIS A 111 6.24 -6.40 -7.55
N TYR A 112 6.25 -5.15 -8.02
CA TYR A 112 6.68 -4.01 -7.20
C TYR A 112 6.02 -2.70 -7.63
N VAL A 113 6.00 -1.75 -6.71
CA VAL A 113 5.58 -0.37 -6.96
C VAL A 113 6.81 0.53 -7.03
N ARG A 114 6.84 1.45 -7.98
CA ARG A 114 7.94 2.42 -8.10
C ARG A 114 7.39 3.83 -8.25
N ILE A 115 7.97 4.76 -7.51
CA ILE A 115 7.65 6.19 -7.60
C ILE A 115 8.81 6.90 -8.30
N ASN A 116 8.54 7.55 -9.42
CA ASN A 116 9.54 8.20 -10.27
C ASN A 116 10.76 7.27 -10.49
N ARG A 117 11.98 7.78 -10.22
CA ARG A 117 13.23 7.02 -10.33
C ARG A 117 13.71 6.43 -9.00
N TRP A 118 12.95 6.55 -7.92
CA TRP A 118 13.31 6.00 -6.62
C TRP A 118 13.38 4.46 -6.63
N PRO A 119 14.06 3.84 -5.65
CA PRO A 119 14.20 2.39 -5.62
C PRO A 119 12.84 1.67 -5.60
N PRO A 120 12.68 0.58 -6.35
CA PRO A 120 11.49 -0.26 -6.33
C PRO A 120 11.09 -0.68 -4.91
N MET A 121 9.80 -0.66 -4.62
CA MET A 121 9.23 -1.14 -3.36
C MET A 121 8.58 -2.50 -3.57
N LYS A 122 9.04 -3.49 -2.82
CA LYS A 122 8.39 -4.79 -2.76
C LYS A 122 7.03 -4.64 -2.08
N VAL A 123 6.05 -5.36 -2.62
CA VAL A 123 4.69 -5.39 -2.10
C VAL A 123 4.56 -6.58 -1.16
N SER A 124 3.97 -6.37 0.01
CA SER A 124 3.60 -7.47 0.91
C SER A 124 2.29 -7.17 1.65
N ARG A 125 1.60 -8.23 2.08
CA ARG A 125 0.37 -8.18 2.88
C ARG A 125 0.71 -8.68 4.28
N LYS A 126 0.33 -7.92 5.31
CA LYS A 126 0.57 -8.26 6.72
C LYS A 126 -0.53 -9.16 7.28
N GLU A 127 -0.27 -9.75 8.45
CA GLU A 127 -1.22 -10.65 9.13
C GLU A 127 -2.54 -9.97 9.52
N ASP A 128 -2.49 -8.66 9.79
CA ASP A 128 -3.67 -7.82 10.05
C ASP A 128 -4.41 -7.41 8.76
N TRP A 129 -3.95 -7.89 7.61
CA TRP A 129 -4.42 -7.56 6.26
C TRP A 129 -4.11 -6.13 5.80
N SER A 130 -3.22 -5.39 6.48
CA SER A 130 -2.65 -4.17 5.90
C SER A 130 -1.67 -4.49 4.77
N TRP A 131 -1.47 -3.54 3.87
CA TRP A 131 -0.43 -3.58 2.84
C TRP A 131 0.85 -2.88 3.32
N GLU A 132 1.98 -3.40 2.88
CA GLU A 132 3.28 -2.75 2.99
C GLU A 132 3.94 -2.64 1.62
N LEU A 133 4.45 -1.46 1.30
CA LEU A 133 5.38 -1.24 0.19
C LEU A 133 6.73 -0.88 0.80
N SER A 134 7.75 -1.72 0.65
CA SER A 134 9.03 -1.49 1.34
C SER A 134 10.24 -1.74 0.46
N ASN A 135 11.30 -0.99 0.74
CA ASN A 135 12.64 -1.25 0.27
C ASN A 135 13.63 -1.00 1.43
N HIS A 136 14.93 -1.02 1.11
CA HIS A 136 15.96 -0.85 2.13
C HIS A 136 16.00 0.55 2.76
N LEU A 137 15.49 1.59 2.08
CA LEU A 137 15.54 2.99 2.53
C LEU A 137 14.25 3.45 3.21
N TYR A 138 13.09 2.99 2.78
CA TYR A 138 11.80 3.47 3.29
C TYR A 138 10.71 2.43 3.11
N HIS A 139 9.60 2.63 3.82
CA HIS A 139 8.40 1.84 3.67
C HIS A 139 7.13 2.70 3.75
N TYR A 140 6.08 2.17 3.14
CA TYR A 140 4.71 2.66 3.19
C TYR A 140 3.85 1.58 3.84
N ASN A 141 3.04 1.94 4.82
CA ASN A 141 2.03 1.06 5.39
C ASN A 141 0.65 1.63 5.11
N SER A 142 -0.30 0.80 4.66
CA SER A 142 -1.67 1.25 4.49
C SER A 142 -2.30 1.52 5.86
N ILE A 143 -3.00 2.65 5.97
CA ILE A 143 -3.68 3.07 7.19
C ILE A 143 -5.01 2.31 7.29
N PRO A 144 -5.32 1.66 8.44
CA PRO A 144 -6.58 0.95 8.63
C PRO A 144 -7.81 1.79 8.28
N ASP A 145 -8.85 1.14 7.76
CA ASP A 145 -10.09 1.79 7.28
C ASP A 145 -11.04 2.19 8.44
N THR A 146 -10.53 2.45 9.66
CA THR A 146 -11.34 2.61 10.89
C THR A 146 -12.48 3.61 10.77
N ASP A 147 -12.30 4.67 9.98
CA ASP A 147 -13.30 5.74 9.78
C ASP A 147 -13.86 5.79 8.34
N LYS A 148 -13.41 4.90 7.45
CA LYS A 148 -13.77 4.95 6.02
C LYS A 148 -15.06 4.17 5.78
N LYS A 149 -16.07 4.85 5.22
CA LYS A 149 -17.32 4.20 4.79
C LYS A 149 -17.10 3.49 3.46
N GLY A 150 -16.68 2.23 3.51
CA GLY A 150 -16.59 1.38 2.32
C GLY A 150 -15.55 0.28 2.45
N CYS A 151 -15.71 -0.75 1.62
CA CYS A 151 -14.70 -1.80 1.45
C CYS A 151 -13.64 -1.37 0.43
N THR A 152 -12.45 -1.95 0.50
CA THR A 152 -11.24 -1.55 -0.24
C THR A 152 -10.71 -2.65 -1.16
N GLY A 153 -9.91 -2.28 -2.15
CA GLY A 153 -9.32 -3.20 -3.12
C GLY A 153 -10.25 -3.59 -4.27
N PRO A 154 -9.83 -4.50 -5.15
CA PRO A 154 -10.56 -4.84 -6.37
C PRO A 154 -11.93 -5.46 -6.07
N LEU A 155 -12.90 -5.22 -6.96
CA LEU A 155 -14.24 -5.83 -6.87
C LEU A 155 -14.21 -7.32 -7.24
N PHE A 156 -13.18 -7.79 -7.93
CA PHE A 156 -13.05 -9.17 -8.41
C PHE A 156 -11.82 -9.84 -7.80
N PRO A 157 -11.81 -11.18 -7.68
CA PRO A 157 -10.65 -11.89 -7.20
C PRO A 157 -9.41 -11.62 -8.06
N VAL A 158 -8.32 -11.27 -7.40
CA VAL A 158 -6.99 -11.15 -8.00
C VAL A 158 -6.12 -12.20 -7.36
N TRP A 159 -5.71 -13.18 -8.17
CA TRP A 159 -4.86 -14.30 -7.79
C TRP A 159 -3.39 -13.97 -8.06
#